data_AF-A0A257KBI6-F1
#
_entry.id   AF-A0A257KBI6-F1
#
_cell.length_a   1.000
_cell.length_b   1.000
_cell.length_c   1.000
_cell.angle_alpha   90.00
_cell.angle_beta   90.00
_cell.angle_gamma   90.00
#
_symmetry.space_group_name_H-M   'P 1'
#
loop_
_entity.id
_entity.type
_entity.pdbx_description
1 polymer ?
#
loop_
_entity_poly.entity_id
_entity_poly.type
_entity_poly.pdbx_seq_one_letter_code
_entity_poly.pdbx_strand_id
1 'polypeptide(L)'
;MFLNSTIYCFLLLFSLLKNCKIALTTLTLFFMKKVFLILGILVFGLTSQAQTKLEDLSFVYGEDITDESGKIVEMIGEANGKIYALNLKGKDEYSLKIFDAVKMKLLSTSLITMPEVDDRELEFERVVMLDGKIYILGSAYYRRAKTFSLVGIPISDKGVPAKDLIKLFDTQVENKSNRGDFYFKESPDEKAIGIMQASMFEKEDMMQYEVKLFDSSLKTIFSTSEKVVVDEDNKKDYEFSISDFDINMSRDVSIVINEGWRDRKKKEKI
;
A
#
# COMPACT_ATOMS: atom_id res chain seq x y z
N MET A 1 -82.14 1.86 55.47
CA MET A 1 -80.94 1.98 56.32
C MET A 1 -79.76 1.46 55.51
N PHE A 2 -78.74 2.31 55.29
CA PHE A 2 -77.43 2.02 54.67
C PHE A 2 -77.35 1.37 53.27
N LEU A 3 -77.76 2.05 52.20
CA LEU A 3 -77.24 1.79 50.85
C LEU A 3 -77.54 3.02 49.98
N ASN A 4 -76.61 3.97 49.85
CA ASN A 4 -76.56 4.90 48.69
C ASN A 4 -75.43 5.94 48.70
N SER A 5 -74.67 6.11 49.80
CA SER A 5 -73.60 7.13 49.83
C SER A 5 -72.26 6.63 49.27
N THR A 6 -71.95 5.33 49.40
CA THR A 6 -70.62 4.79 49.04
C THR A 6 -70.41 4.60 47.54
N ILE A 7 -71.48 4.39 46.77
CA ILE A 7 -71.41 4.12 45.32
C ILE A 7 -71.13 5.42 44.53
N TYR A 8 -71.70 6.55 44.95
CA TYR A 8 -71.46 7.84 44.30
C TYR A 8 -70.01 8.34 44.48
N CYS A 9 -69.41 8.06 45.64
CA CYS A 9 -68.02 8.44 45.89
C CYS A 9 -67.03 7.61 45.03
N PHE A 10 -67.34 6.32 44.78
CA PHE A 10 -66.51 5.47 43.93
C PHE A 10 -66.61 5.81 42.44
N LEU A 11 -67.80 6.19 41.95
CA LEU A 11 -68.00 6.60 40.55
C LEU A 11 -67.32 7.94 40.22
N LEU A 12 -67.31 8.90 41.16
CA LEU A 12 -66.57 10.16 41.00
C LEU A 12 -65.05 9.95 41.03
N LEU A 13 -64.54 9.07 41.90
CA LEU A 13 -63.12 8.73 41.95
C LEU A 13 -62.66 8.01 40.65
N PHE A 14 -63.49 7.10 40.12
CA PHE A 14 -63.19 6.40 38.86
C PHE A 14 -63.23 7.33 37.64
N SER A 15 -64.13 8.32 37.63
CA SER A 15 -64.20 9.35 36.57
C SER A 15 -62.96 10.26 36.58
N LEU A 16 -62.53 10.71 37.76
CA LEU A 16 -61.31 11.51 37.93
C LEU A 16 -60.03 10.73 37.57
N LEU A 17 -59.95 9.44 37.93
CA LEU A 17 -58.80 8.58 37.58
C LEU A 17 -58.71 8.27 36.08
N LYS A 18 -59.83 8.09 35.37
CA LYS A 18 -59.82 7.89 33.90
C LYS A 18 -59.34 9.14 33.16
N ASN A 19 -59.81 10.33 33.55
CA ASN A 19 -59.38 11.58 32.92
C ASN A 19 -57.90 11.88 33.20
N CYS A 20 -57.38 11.52 34.37
CA CYS A 20 -55.97 11.68 34.70
C CYS A 20 -55.05 10.75 33.88
N LYS A 21 -55.45 9.49 33.62
CA LYS A 21 -54.68 8.55 32.79
C LYS A 21 -54.62 8.97 31.31
N ILE A 22 -55.69 9.54 30.78
CA ILE A 22 -55.76 10.04 29.40
C ILE A 22 -54.92 11.32 29.24
N ALA A 23 -54.93 12.21 30.23
CA ALA A 23 -54.06 13.39 30.25
C ALA A 23 -52.58 13.01 30.34
N LEU A 24 -52.22 12.00 31.15
CA LEU A 24 -50.84 11.56 31.32
C LEU A 24 -50.29 10.85 30.06
N THR A 25 -51.12 10.05 29.37
CA THR A 25 -50.72 9.36 28.13
C THR A 25 -50.63 10.31 26.93
N THR A 26 -51.49 11.33 26.84
CA THR A 26 -51.37 12.36 25.81
C THR A 26 -50.18 13.29 26.05
N LEU A 27 -49.87 13.62 27.32
CA LEU A 27 -48.71 14.43 27.67
C LEU A 27 -47.38 13.71 27.38
N THR A 28 -47.28 12.40 27.67
CA THR A 28 -46.08 11.60 27.37
C THR A 28 -45.89 11.36 25.88
N LEU A 29 -46.97 11.10 25.12
CA LEU A 29 -46.90 11.02 23.64
C LEU A 29 -46.50 12.36 23.00
N PHE A 30 -46.96 13.47 23.55
CA PHE A 30 -46.60 14.81 23.09
C PHE A 30 -45.13 15.14 23.41
N PHE A 31 -44.64 14.74 24.58
CA PHE A 31 -43.21 14.86 24.94
C PHE A 31 -42.33 13.96 24.08
N MET A 32 -42.71 12.69 23.85
CA MET A 32 -41.94 11.76 23.02
C MET A 32 -41.88 12.21 21.55
N LYS A 33 -42.96 12.76 20.99
CA LYS A 33 -42.94 13.35 19.64
C LYS A 33 -41.99 14.55 19.54
N LYS A 34 -41.95 15.40 20.56
CA LYS A 34 -41.02 16.55 20.60
C LYS A 34 -39.57 16.11 20.75
N VAL A 35 -39.31 15.09 21.57
CA VAL A 35 -37.96 14.52 21.72
C VAL A 35 -37.47 13.88 20.42
N PHE A 36 -38.32 13.12 19.72
CA PHE A 36 -37.96 12.56 18.41
C PHE A 36 -37.74 13.64 17.34
N LEU A 37 -38.52 14.73 17.37
CA LEU A 37 -38.34 15.84 16.44
C LEU A 37 -37.04 16.61 16.72
N ILE A 38 -36.69 16.82 17.99
CA ILE A 38 -35.42 17.45 18.40
C ILE A 38 -34.23 16.54 18.02
N LEU A 39 -34.35 15.22 18.25
CA LEU A 39 -33.31 14.26 17.90
C LEU A 39 -33.10 14.18 16.38
N GLY A 40 -34.19 14.25 15.59
CA GLY A 40 -34.12 14.32 14.14
C GLY A 40 -33.39 15.58 13.64
N ILE A 41 -33.70 16.75 14.22
CA ILE A 41 -33.03 18.02 13.88
C ILE A 41 -31.53 17.97 14.24
N LEU A 42 -31.17 17.31 15.35
CA LEU A 42 -29.79 17.17 15.79
C LEU A 42 -28.97 16.24 14.87
N VAL A 43 -29.58 15.16 14.35
CA VAL A 43 -28.91 14.24 13.41
C VAL A 43 -28.71 14.90 12.02
N PHE A 44 -29.67 15.70 11.54
CA PHE A 44 -29.52 16.42 10.27
C PHE A 44 -28.55 17.61 10.35
N GLY A 45 -28.38 18.23 11.52
CA GLY A 45 -27.42 19.33 11.71
C GLY A 45 -25.95 18.89 11.66
N LEU A 46 -25.66 17.62 11.94
CA LEU A 46 -24.30 17.08 11.95
C LEU A 46 -23.78 16.69 10.55
N THR A 47 -24.66 16.51 9.56
CA THR A 47 -24.25 16.14 8.19
C THR A 47 -23.80 17.32 7.34
N SER A 48 -24.02 18.57 7.79
CA SER A 48 -23.67 19.78 7.03
C SER A 48 -22.20 20.22 7.16
N GLN A 49 -21.40 19.56 8.01
CA GLN A 49 -19.96 19.85 8.15
C GLN A 49 -19.07 19.05 7.18
N ALA A 50 -19.65 18.22 6.31
CA ALA A 50 -18.91 17.44 5.31
C ALA A 50 -18.96 18.04 3.90
N GLN A 51 -19.24 19.35 3.77
CA GLN A 51 -18.91 20.07 2.55
C GLN A 51 -17.44 20.48 2.63
N THR A 52 -16.54 19.58 2.21
CA THR A 52 -15.17 19.97 1.89
C THR A 52 -15.25 20.99 0.75
N LYS A 53 -15.22 22.28 1.09
CA LYS A 53 -14.76 23.30 0.16
C LYS A 53 -13.36 22.83 -0.24
N LEU A 54 -13.21 22.39 -1.48
CA LEU A 54 -11.89 22.31 -2.09
C LEU A 54 -11.33 23.72 -1.96
N GLU A 55 -10.37 23.90 -1.04
CA GLU A 55 -9.59 25.13 -0.96
C GLU A 55 -9.06 25.44 -2.36
N ASP A 56 -9.00 26.72 -2.72
CA ASP A 56 -8.46 27.15 -4.00
C ASP A 56 -7.05 26.56 -4.15
N LEU A 57 -6.94 25.53 -5.01
CA LEU A 57 -5.66 24.89 -5.31
C LEU A 57 -4.82 25.91 -6.08
N SER A 58 -3.95 26.61 -5.37
CA SER A 58 -2.99 27.52 -5.98
C SER A 58 -1.81 26.72 -6.54
N PHE A 59 -1.60 26.79 -7.85
CA PHE A 59 -0.41 26.24 -8.48
C PHE A 59 0.73 27.25 -8.40
N VAL A 60 1.81 26.87 -7.73
CA VAL A 60 3.06 27.63 -7.73
C VAL A 60 4.00 26.91 -8.69
N TYR A 61 4.46 27.62 -9.71
CA TYR A 61 5.43 27.11 -10.68
C TYR A 61 6.85 27.44 -10.21
N GLY A 62 7.74 26.46 -10.32
CA GLY A 62 9.18 26.64 -10.10
C GLY A 62 9.87 27.44 -11.20
N GLU A 63 11.18 27.63 -11.05
CA GLU A 63 12.04 28.12 -12.14
C GLU A 63 12.02 27.14 -13.32
N ASP A 64 12.07 27.67 -14.55
CA ASP A 64 12.20 26.83 -15.75
C ASP A 64 13.50 26.02 -15.69
N ILE A 65 13.37 24.70 -15.88
CA ILE A 65 14.53 23.79 -15.94
C ILE A 65 15.18 23.96 -17.31
N THR A 66 16.30 24.66 -17.36
CA THR A 66 17.08 24.90 -18.59
C THR A 66 17.99 23.73 -18.98
N ASP A 67 18.16 22.75 -18.09
CA ASP A 67 18.92 21.53 -18.34
C ASP A 67 18.07 20.49 -19.08
N GLU A 68 18.15 20.50 -20.41
CA GLU A 68 17.53 19.52 -21.31
C GLU A 68 18.23 18.15 -21.32
N SER A 69 19.24 17.92 -20.48
CA SER A 69 19.95 16.64 -20.45
C SER A 69 19.09 15.53 -19.81
N GLY A 70 18.36 14.82 -20.66
CA GLY A 70 17.52 13.67 -20.29
C GLY A 70 16.11 14.04 -19.88
N LYS A 71 15.31 13.00 -19.60
CA LYS A 71 13.91 13.08 -19.19
C LYS A 71 13.77 12.63 -17.74
N ILE A 72 13.06 13.40 -16.92
CA ILE A 72 12.62 12.93 -15.61
C ILE A 72 11.60 11.82 -15.81
N VAL A 73 11.90 10.62 -15.33
CA VAL A 73 11.06 9.43 -15.46
C VAL A 73 10.31 9.09 -14.18
N GLU A 74 10.81 9.57 -13.02
CA GLU A 74 10.23 9.29 -11.72
C GLU A 74 10.56 10.41 -10.72
N MET A 75 9.58 10.79 -9.92
CA MET A 75 9.78 11.60 -8.71
C MET A 75 9.97 10.63 -7.56
N ILE A 76 11.15 10.64 -6.94
CA ILE A 76 11.51 9.67 -5.90
C ILE A 76 10.92 10.07 -4.55
N GLY A 77 10.92 11.37 -4.23
CA GLY A 77 10.38 11.89 -2.97
C GLY A 77 10.99 13.22 -2.56
N GLU A 78 10.53 13.74 -1.43
CA GLU A 78 11.04 14.96 -0.79
C GLU A 78 11.63 14.63 0.59
N ALA A 79 12.88 15.05 0.83
CA ALA A 79 13.51 14.91 2.12
C ALA A 79 14.49 16.05 2.38
N ASN A 80 14.58 16.51 3.63
CA ASN A 80 15.53 17.54 4.05
C ASN A 80 15.49 18.83 3.20
N GLY A 81 14.29 19.24 2.78
CA GLY A 81 14.08 20.42 1.93
C GLY A 81 14.58 20.26 0.50
N LYS A 82 14.75 19.02 0.04
CA LYS A 82 15.16 18.69 -1.32
C LYS A 82 14.17 17.74 -1.96
N ILE A 83 13.89 17.94 -3.24
CA ILE A 83 13.11 17.03 -4.08
C ILE A 83 14.10 16.22 -4.93
N TYR A 84 13.90 14.91 -4.97
CA TYR A 84 14.75 13.98 -5.69
C TYR A 84 13.98 13.37 -6.86
N ALA A 85 14.61 13.36 -8.03
CA ALA A 85 14.02 12.83 -9.24
C ALA A 85 15.01 11.96 -10.01
N LEU A 86 14.51 10.85 -10.55
CA LEU A 86 15.26 9.99 -11.46
C LEU A 86 15.16 10.56 -12.87
N ASN A 87 16.31 10.82 -13.47
CA ASN A 87 16.44 11.32 -14.81
C ASN A 87 17.10 10.26 -15.69
N LEU A 88 16.50 9.99 -16.84
CA LEU A 88 17.02 9.08 -17.85
C LEU A 88 17.61 9.88 -19.00
N LYS A 89 18.89 9.66 -19.29
CA LYS A 89 19.59 10.19 -20.45
C LYS A 89 19.87 9.05 -21.44
N GLY A 90 19.50 9.23 -22.70
CA GLY A 90 19.68 8.18 -23.70
C GLY A 90 18.81 6.95 -23.41
N LYS A 91 19.40 5.75 -23.44
CA LYS A 91 18.69 4.49 -23.22
C LYS A 91 18.79 3.98 -21.78
N ASP A 92 19.99 4.01 -21.19
CA ASP A 92 20.29 3.32 -19.92
C ASP A 92 21.19 4.15 -18.99
N GLU A 93 21.35 5.46 -19.22
CA GLU A 93 22.12 6.34 -18.32
C GLU A 93 21.19 7.05 -17.34
N TYR A 94 21.15 6.56 -16.11
CA TYR A 94 20.37 7.15 -15.03
C TYR A 94 21.17 8.21 -14.27
N SER A 95 20.55 9.33 -13.95
CA SER A 95 21.09 10.35 -13.07
C SER A 95 20.06 10.80 -12.04
N LEU A 96 20.54 11.22 -10.87
CA LEU A 96 19.73 11.80 -9.82
C LEU A 96 19.74 13.33 -9.97
N LYS A 97 18.58 13.91 -10.29
CA LYS A 97 18.37 15.36 -10.23
C LYS A 97 17.85 15.72 -8.84
N ILE A 98 18.48 16.72 -8.22
CA ILE A 98 18.14 17.22 -6.89
C ILE A 98 17.70 18.66 -7.03
N PHE A 99 16.52 18.97 -6.52
CA PHE A 99 15.93 20.31 -6.53
C PHE A 99 15.76 20.84 -5.11
N ASP A 100 15.81 22.15 -4.94
CA ASP A 100 15.36 22.81 -3.72
C ASP A 100 13.85 22.68 -3.60
N ALA A 101 13.33 22.20 -2.47
CA ALA A 101 11.89 21.94 -2.33
C ALA A 101 11.05 23.23 -2.32
N VAL A 102 11.62 24.36 -1.87
CA VAL A 102 10.89 25.63 -1.73
C VAL A 102 10.91 26.41 -3.04
N LYS A 103 12.09 26.53 -3.65
CA LYS A 103 12.29 27.30 -4.90
C LYS A 103 12.08 26.46 -6.14
N MET A 104 12.01 25.13 -6.00
CA MET A 104 11.94 24.16 -7.12
C MET A 104 13.09 24.32 -8.11
N LYS A 105 14.22 24.84 -7.62
CA LYS A 105 15.40 25.12 -8.43
C LYS A 105 16.32 23.91 -8.46
N LEU A 106 16.82 23.54 -9.64
CA LEU A 106 17.82 22.48 -9.79
C LEU A 106 19.10 22.86 -9.01
N LEU A 107 19.45 22.02 -8.04
CA LEU A 107 20.65 22.16 -7.22
C LEU A 107 21.82 21.37 -7.80
N SER A 108 21.56 20.14 -8.26
CA SER A 108 22.59 19.27 -8.83
C SER A 108 22.01 18.15 -9.69
N THR A 109 22.82 17.65 -10.61
CA THR A 109 22.59 16.43 -11.38
C THR A 109 23.77 15.50 -11.18
N SER A 110 23.56 14.31 -10.64
CA SER A 110 24.62 13.33 -10.35
C SER A 110 24.36 12.04 -11.13
N LEU A 111 25.31 11.62 -11.97
CA LEU A 111 25.20 10.35 -12.70
C LEU A 111 25.21 9.18 -11.70
N ILE A 112 24.30 8.24 -11.88
CA ILE A 112 24.28 7.00 -11.10
C ILE A 112 25.23 6.01 -11.77
N THR A 113 26.36 5.75 -11.13
CA THR A 113 27.28 4.68 -11.55
C THR A 113 27.10 3.49 -10.62
N MET A 114 26.62 2.38 -11.17
CA MET A 114 26.46 1.15 -10.41
C MET A 114 27.84 0.58 -10.07
N PRO A 115 28.11 0.23 -8.80
CA PRO A 115 29.34 -0.45 -8.42
C PRO A 115 29.36 -1.88 -8.96
N GLU A 116 30.55 -2.43 -9.14
CA GLU A 116 30.74 -3.86 -9.38
C GLU A 116 30.72 -4.64 -8.07
N VAL A 117 30.11 -5.83 -8.08
CA VAL A 117 30.00 -6.73 -6.93
C VAL A 117 30.39 -8.14 -7.35
N ASP A 118 31.42 -8.70 -6.74
CA ASP A 118 31.95 -10.04 -7.06
C ASP A 118 32.26 -10.20 -8.58
N ASP A 119 32.98 -9.23 -9.15
CA ASP A 119 33.35 -9.14 -10.57
C ASP A 119 32.14 -9.16 -11.53
N ARG A 120 31.00 -8.63 -11.07
CA ARG A 120 29.78 -8.45 -11.86
C ARG A 120 29.28 -7.02 -11.78
N GLU A 121 28.97 -6.45 -12.93
CA GLU A 121 28.19 -5.23 -13.03
C GLU A 121 26.76 -5.49 -12.56
N LEU A 122 26.23 -4.60 -11.71
CA LEU A 122 24.84 -4.64 -11.30
C LEU A 122 23.95 -4.03 -12.38
N GLU A 123 22.86 -4.72 -12.71
CA GLU A 123 21.76 -4.20 -13.51
C GLU A 123 20.92 -3.27 -12.58
N PHE A 124 20.56 -2.06 -13.05
CA PHE A 124 19.73 -1.13 -12.30
C PHE A 124 18.28 -1.63 -12.23
N GLU A 125 17.68 -1.66 -11.04
CA GLU A 125 16.29 -2.08 -10.85
C GLU A 125 15.37 -0.90 -10.52
N ARG A 126 15.72 -0.12 -9.49
CA ARG A 126 14.88 0.98 -8.98
C ARG A 126 15.66 1.92 -8.06
N VAL A 127 15.17 3.15 -7.89
CA VAL A 127 15.54 4.02 -6.76
C VAL A 127 14.33 4.14 -5.82
N VAL A 128 14.56 4.06 -4.51
CA VAL A 128 13.51 4.19 -3.49
C VAL A 128 13.93 5.18 -2.41
N MET A 129 12.96 5.85 -1.79
CA MET A 129 13.18 6.70 -0.63
C MET A 129 12.50 6.07 0.58
N LEU A 130 13.29 5.77 1.62
CA LEU A 130 12.79 5.22 2.86
C LEU A 130 13.20 6.11 4.04
N ASP A 131 12.21 6.68 4.73
CA ASP A 131 12.41 7.57 5.89
C ASP A 131 13.41 8.70 5.57
N GLY A 132 13.28 9.28 4.38
CA GLY A 132 14.15 10.35 3.86
C GLY A 132 15.56 9.91 3.41
N LYS A 133 15.87 8.61 3.42
CA LYS A 133 17.12 8.04 2.90
C LYS A 133 16.88 7.43 1.53
N ILE A 134 17.80 7.65 0.61
CA ILE A 134 17.66 7.16 -0.77
C ILE A 134 18.52 5.92 -0.96
N TYR A 135 17.96 4.92 -1.64
CA TYR A 135 18.65 3.68 -1.99
C TYR A 135 18.50 3.39 -3.48
N ILE A 136 19.59 2.96 -4.11
CA ILE A 136 19.54 2.33 -5.44
C ILE A 136 19.45 0.83 -5.22
N LEU A 137 18.50 0.19 -5.87
CA LEU A 137 18.38 -1.26 -5.91
C LEU A 137 18.98 -1.74 -7.23
N GLY A 138 19.90 -2.71 -7.13
CA GLY A 138 20.57 -3.31 -8.27
C GLY A 138 20.64 -4.82 -8.15
N SER A 139 20.54 -5.51 -9.29
CA SER A 139 20.54 -6.96 -9.34
C SER A 139 21.73 -7.53 -10.12
N ALA A 140 22.09 -8.77 -9.84
CA ALA A 140 23.06 -9.51 -10.63
C ALA A 140 22.75 -11.00 -10.66
N TYR A 141 22.99 -11.62 -11.81
CA TYR A 141 22.87 -13.06 -11.98
C TYR A 141 24.24 -13.75 -12.01
N TYR A 142 24.49 -14.60 -11.01
CA TYR A 142 25.72 -15.36 -10.85
C TYR A 142 25.62 -16.74 -11.49
N ARG A 143 25.97 -16.84 -12.78
CA ARG A 143 25.83 -18.07 -13.59
C ARG A 143 26.41 -19.36 -12.98
N ARG A 144 27.54 -19.28 -12.26
CA ARG A 144 28.19 -20.46 -11.64
C ARG A 144 27.38 -20.99 -10.46
N ALA A 145 26.90 -20.09 -9.61
CA ALA A 145 26.10 -20.42 -8.43
C ALA A 145 24.60 -20.54 -8.74
N LYS A 146 24.18 -20.14 -9.95
CA LYS A 146 22.78 -20.01 -10.39
C LYS A 146 21.93 -19.19 -9.41
N THR A 147 22.51 -18.08 -8.96
CA THR A 147 21.89 -17.22 -7.96
C THR A 147 21.55 -15.87 -8.58
N PHE A 148 20.34 -15.39 -8.32
CA PHE A 148 19.91 -14.05 -8.67
C PHE A 148 19.83 -13.22 -7.40
N SER A 149 20.69 -12.22 -7.31
CA SER A 149 20.90 -11.43 -6.09
C SER A 149 20.38 -10.02 -6.32
N LEU A 150 19.84 -9.44 -5.25
CA LEU A 150 19.44 -8.03 -5.20
C LEU A 150 20.18 -7.36 -4.05
N VAL A 151 20.72 -6.18 -4.31
CA VAL A 151 21.42 -5.36 -3.31
C VAL A 151 20.81 -3.96 -3.27
N GLY A 152 20.82 -3.35 -2.08
CA GLY A 152 20.51 -1.94 -1.87
C GLY A 152 21.79 -1.15 -1.60
N ILE A 153 21.95 -0.02 -2.28
CA ILE A 153 23.11 0.87 -2.17
C ILE A 153 22.62 2.23 -1.67
N PRO A 154 22.99 2.64 -0.45
CA PRO A 154 22.64 3.97 0.06
C PRO A 154 23.20 5.07 -0.84
N ILE A 155 22.44 6.13 -1.06
CA ILE A 155 22.90 7.35 -1.74
C ILE A 155 23.02 8.49 -0.74
N SER A 156 24.14 9.22 -0.80
CA SER A 156 24.31 10.46 -0.05
C SER A 156 23.35 11.57 -0.51
N ASP A 157 23.19 12.61 0.30
CA ASP A 157 22.34 13.78 -0.01
C ASP A 157 22.83 14.63 -1.21
N LYS A 158 24.00 14.26 -1.78
CA LYS A 158 24.61 14.81 -3.00
C LYS A 158 24.46 13.90 -4.22
N GLY A 159 23.75 12.78 -4.08
CA GLY A 159 23.54 11.83 -5.18
C GLY A 159 24.71 10.91 -5.47
N VAL A 160 25.65 10.75 -4.52
CA VAL A 160 26.79 9.83 -4.67
C VAL A 160 26.49 8.50 -3.98
N PRO A 161 26.51 7.35 -4.70
CA PRO A 161 26.34 6.03 -4.11
C PRO A 161 27.43 5.68 -3.11
N ALA A 162 27.06 5.03 -2.01
CA ALA A 162 28.00 4.50 -1.03
C ALA A 162 28.77 3.29 -1.60
N LYS A 163 29.92 2.99 -1.00
CA LYS A 163 30.70 1.78 -1.32
C LYS A 163 30.11 0.53 -0.68
N ASP A 164 29.52 0.69 0.51
CA ASP A 164 28.90 -0.41 1.23
C ASP A 164 27.53 -0.71 0.63
N LEU A 165 27.27 -1.99 0.42
CA LEU A 165 26.02 -2.50 -0.12
C LEU A 165 25.31 -3.37 0.92
N ILE A 166 23.99 -3.43 0.82
CA ILE A 166 23.13 -4.22 1.70
C ILE A 166 22.52 -5.33 0.84
N LYS A 167 22.87 -6.59 1.10
CA LYS A 167 22.29 -7.73 0.38
C LYS A 167 20.84 -7.94 0.82
N LEU A 168 19.91 -7.94 -0.13
CA LEU A 168 18.46 -8.08 0.10
C LEU A 168 17.97 -9.48 -0.29
N PHE A 169 18.42 -9.98 -1.44
CA PHE A 169 18.11 -11.32 -1.95
C PHE A 169 19.35 -12.03 -2.43
N ASP A 170 19.30 -13.35 -2.33
CA ASP A 170 20.30 -14.28 -2.86
C ASP A 170 19.59 -15.58 -3.22
N THR A 171 18.74 -15.52 -4.24
CA THR A 171 17.76 -16.57 -4.53
C THR A 171 18.29 -17.51 -5.60
N GLN A 172 18.20 -18.82 -5.34
CA GLN A 172 18.54 -19.84 -6.32
C GLN A 172 17.50 -19.86 -7.44
N VAL A 173 17.96 -19.89 -8.69
CA VAL A 173 17.12 -19.89 -9.89
C VAL A 173 17.61 -20.93 -10.88
N GLU A 174 16.79 -21.34 -11.85
CA GLU A 174 17.18 -22.39 -12.78
C GLU A 174 18.31 -21.94 -13.73
N ASN A 175 18.17 -20.73 -14.30
CA ASN A 175 19.07 -20.13 -15.29
C ASN A 175 18.81 -18.61 -15.41
N LYS A 176 19.54 -17.89 -16.28
CA LYS A 176 19.35 -16.43 -16.46
C LYS A 176 17.97 -16.09 -17.01
N SER A 177 17.44 -16.81 -17.99
CA SER A 177 16.15 -16.49 -18.61
C SER A 177 14.96 -16.73 -17.66
N ASN A 178 15.09 -17.70 -16.75
CA ASN A 178 14.03 -18.12 -15.81
C ASN A 178 14.27 -17.57 -14.40
N ARG A 179 15.18 -16.59 -14.25
CA ARG A 179 15.48 -15.96 -12.96
C ARG A 179 14.31 -15.17 -12.38
N GLY A 180 13.33 -14.85 -13.23
CA GLY A 180 12.21 -14.01 -12.86
C GLY A 180 12.60 -12.55 -12.66
N ASP A 181 11.72 -11.81 -12.01
CA ASP A 181 11.86 -10.38 -11.76
C ASP A 181 11.63 -10.06 -10.28
N PHE A 182 12.02 -8.85 -9.88
CA PHE A 182 11.70 -8.28 -8.57
C PHE A 182 10.49 -7.34 -8.67
N TYR A 183 9.54 -7.51 -7.78
CA TYR A 183 8.35 -6.67 -7.63
C TYR A 183 8.47 -5.89 -6.33
N PHE A 184 8.33 -4.56 -6.41
CA PHE A 184 8.58 -3.67 -5.29
C PHE A 184 7.32 -2.90 -4.88
N LYS A 185 7.08 -2.81 -3.58
CA LYS A 185 6.03 -1.99 -2.98
C LYS A 185 6.58 -1.25 -1.77
N GLU A 186 6.40 0.06 -1.73
CA GLU A 186 6.74 0.88 -0.58
C GLU A 186 5.51 0.98 0.34
N SER A 187 5.73 0.98 1.65
CA SER A 187 4.63 1.27 2.58
C SER A 187 4.19 2.72 2.40
N PRO A 188 2.91 3.06 2.64
CA PRO A 188 2.45 4.42 2.37
C PRO A 188 3.03 5.48 3.33
N ASP A 189 3.66 5.05 4.43
CA ASP A 189 4.43 5.90 5.34
C ASP A 189 5.91 6.02 4.96
N GLU A 190 6.33 5.42 3.83
CA GLU A 190 7.70 5.39 3.29
C GLU A 190 8.74 4.83 4.28
N LYS A 191 8.33 4.02 5.26
CA LYS A 191 9.25 3.47 6.29
C LYS A 191 9.58 2.00 6.11
N ALA A 192 9.01 1.36 5.10
CA ALA A 192 9.27 -0.01 4.76
C ALA A 192 9.13 -0.23 3.25
N ILE A 193 9.82 -1.26 2.77
CA ILE A 193 9.67 -1.74 1.40
C ILE A 193 9.48 -3.25 1.43
N GLY A 194 8.45 -3.72 0.74
CA GLY A 194 8.25 -5.12 0.44
C GLY A 194 8.75 -5.42 -0.96
N ILE A 195 9.45 -6.52 -1.07
CA ILE A 195 10.04 -7.00 -2.31
C ILE A 195 9.65 -8.45 -2.47
N MET A 196 9.09 -8.79 -3.62
CA MET A 196 8.81 -10.15 -4.02
C MET A 196 9.71 -10.51 -5.20
N GLN A 197 10.40 -11.64 -5.10
CA GLN A 197 11.06 -12.28 -6.25
C GLN A 197 10.22 -13.48 -6.64
N ALA A 198 9.91 -13.64 -7.93
CA ALA A 198 9.18 -14.81 -8.42
C ALA A 198 9.89 -15.39 -9.65
N SER A 199 10.26 -16.67 -9.60
CA SER A 199 10.97 -17.40 -10.66
C SER A 199 10.28 -18.70 -11.04
N MET A 200 10.59 -19.20 -12.23
CA MET A 200 10.09 -20.46 -12.75
C MET A 200 11.21 -21.49 -12.83
N PHE A 201 10.87 -22.74 -12.56
CA PHE A 201 11.71 -23.93 -12.67
C PHE A 201 11.03 -24.86 -13.69
N GLU A 202 11.43 -24.78 -14.96
CA GLU A 202 10.75 -25.43 -16.07
C GLU A 202 10.83 -26.95 -15.99
N LYS A 203 11.94 -27.51 -15.51
CA LYS A 203 12.13 -28.97 -15.42
C LYS A 203 11.25 -29.60 -14.36
N GLU A 204 11.01 -28.88 -13.28
CA GLU A 204 10.19 -29.29 -12.16
C GLU A 204 8.73 -28.84 -12.31
N ASP A 205 8.40 -28.13 -13.41
CA ASP A 205 7.13 -27.44 -13.65
C ASP A 205 6.62 -26.72 -12.39
N MET A 206 7.49 -25.87 -11.84
CA MET A 206 7.29 -25.25 -10.54
C MET A 206 7.55 -23.75 -10.61
N MET A 207 6.75 -22.96 -9.88
CA MET A 207 7.03 -21.57 -9.59
C MET A 207 7.52 -21.43 -8.15
N GLN A 208 8.56 -20.63 -7.93
CA GLN A 208 8.99 -20.24 -6.59
C GLN A 208 8.80 -18.73 -6.45
N TYR A 209 8.26 -18.30 -5.32
CA TYR A 209 8.31 -16.90 -4.95
C TYR A 209 8.83 -16.72 -3.53
N GLU A 210 9.55 -15.62 -3.31
CA GLU A 210 10.12 -15.22 -2.04
C GLU A 210 9.72 -13.77 -1.77
N VAL A 211 9.09 -13.52 -0.63
CA VAL A 211 8.64 -12.18 -0.24
C VAL A 211 9.36 -11.77 1.03
N LYS A 212 9.96 -10.58 1.00
CA LYS A 212 10.61 -9.95 2.15
C LYS A 212 10.08 -8.55 2.35
N LEU A 213 9.88 -8.20 3.61
CA LEU A 213 9.64 -6.84 4.05
C LEU A 213 10.88 -6.32 4.74
N PHE A 214 11.32 -5.13 4.38
CA PHE A 214 12.48 -4.46 4.94
C PHE A 214 12.08 -3.15 5.61
N ASP A 215 12.76 -2.77 6.68
CA ASP A 215 12.63 -1.46 7.31
C ASP A 215 13.35 -0.36 6.52
N SER A 216 13.31 0.88 7.02
CA SER A 216 13.95 2.04 6.40
C SER A 216 15.48 1.99 6.35
N SER A 217 16.11 1.00 7.00
CA SER A 217 17.54 0.74 6.92
C SER A 217 17.84 -0.53 6.11
N LEU A 218 16.86 -1.00 5.35
CA LEU A 218 16.89 -2.23 4.54
C LEU A 218 17.19 -3.50 5.37
N LYS A 219 16.83 -3.51 6.65
CA LYS A 219 16.91 -4.72 7.48
C LYS A 219 15.59 -5.49 7.35
N THR A 220 15.69 -6.81 7.18
CA THR A 220 14.52 -7.69 7.07
C THR A 220 13.68 -7.67 8.36
N ILE A 221 12.40 -7.34 8.21
CA ILE A 221 11.35 -7.44 9.24
C ILE A 221 10.64 -8.79 9.12
N PHE A 222 10.30 -9.19 7.88
CA PHE A 222 9.56 -10.40 7.56
C PHE A 222 10.12 -11.05 6.30
N SER A 223 10.03 -12.38 6.22
CA SER A 223 10.43 -13.16 5.07
C SER A 223 9.59 -14.42 4.98
N THR A 224 9.08 -14.74 3.79
CA THR A 224 8.48 -16.04 3.47
C THR A 224 8.90 -16.48 2.07
N SER A 225 8.88 -17.78 1.82
CA SER A 225 9.11 -18.33 0.49
C SER A 225 8.24 -19.55 0.28
N GLU A 226 7.63 -19.62 -0.90
CA GLU A 226 6.71 -20.69 -1.28
C GLU A 226 7.11 -21.25 -2.64
N LYS A 227 6.80 -22.53 -2.81
CA LYS A 227 7.01 -23.29 -4.05
C LYS A 227 5.70 -23.91 -4.47
N VAL A 228 5.27 -23.62 -5.68
CA VAL A 228 4.00 -24.08 -6.24
C VAL A 228 4.31 -24.96 -7.43
N VAL A 229 3.93 -26.23 -7.33
CA VAL A 229 4.03 -27.19 -8.45
C VAL A 229 2.82 -26.99 -9.34
N VAL A 230 3.05 -26.75 -10.63
CA VAL A 230 2.01 -26.44 -11.61
C VAL A 230 1.33 -27.72 -12.11
N ASP A 231 2.06 -28.83 -12.23
CA ASP A 231 1.49 -30.14 -12.58
C ASP A 231 1.25 -31.01 -11.34
N GLU A 232 0.18 -30.72 -10.60
CA GLU A 232 -0.31 -31.65 -9.56
C GLU A 232 -1.18 -32.74 -10.21
N ASP A 233 -0.86 -34.03 -9.93
CA ASP A 233 -1.51 -35.24 -10.48
C ASP A 233 -3.07 -35.25 -10.48
N ASN A 234 -3.69 -34.40 -9.66
CA ASN A 234 -5.13 -34.28 -9.48
C ASN A 234 -5.77 -33.00 -10.06
N LYS A 235 -5.00 -32.03 -10.57
CA LYS A 235 -5.51 -30.74 -11.08
C LYS A 235 -5.20 -30.60 -12.57
N LYS A 236 -6.10 -31.10 -13.42
CA LYS A 236 -5.96 -30.95 -14.88
C LYS A 236 -6.11 -29.47 -15.27
N ASP A 237 -5.27 -29.00 -16.18
CA ASP A 237 -5.27 -27.61 -16.69
C ASP A 237 -5.11 -26.60 -15.52
N TYR A 238 -4.20 -26.89 -14.58
CA TYR A 238 -3.93 -26.01 -13.45
C TYR A 238 -3.29 -24.70 -13.92
N GLU A 239 -3.80 -23.60 -13.40
CA GLU A 239 -3.32 -22.24 -13.64
C GLU A 239 -3.02 -21.61 -12.28
N PHE A 240 -1.81 -21.07 -12.13
CA PHE A 240 -1.40 -20.30 -10.96
C PHE A 240 -0.98 -18.90 -11.42
N SER A 241 -1.46 -17.88 -10.72
CA SER A 241 -1.04 -16.50 -10.98
C SER A 241 -1.05 -15.66 -9.71
N ILE A 242 -0.02 -14.83 -9.55
CA ILE A 242 0.00 -13.78 -8.53
C ILE A 242 -0.65 -12.55 -9.16
N SER A 243 -1.81 -12.17 -8.62
CA SER A 243 -2.63 -11.09 -9.17
C SER A 243 -2.30 -9.74 -8.57
N ASP A 244 -1.93 -9.71 -7.28
CA ASP A 244 -1.53 -8.49 -6.60
C ASP A 244 -0.57 -8.77 -5.45
N PHE A 245 0.22 -7.76 -5.12
CA PHE A 245 1.16 -7.72 -4.01
C PHE A 245 1.12 -6.31 -3.44
N ASP A 246 0.82 -6.17 -2.15
CA ASP A 246 0.66 -4.86 -1.53
C ASP A 246 1.06 -4.81 -0.06
N ILE A 247 1.29 -3.60 0.44
CA ILE A 247 1.69 -3.32 1.83
C ILE A 247 0.80 -2.23 2.39
N ASN A 248 0.15 -2.52 3.52
CA ASN A 248 -0.73 -1.56 4.16
C ASN A 248 0.03 -0.62 5.14
N MET A 249 -0.69 0.35 5.71
CA MET A 249 -0.17 1.28 6.73
C MET A 249 0.37 0.59 8.00
N SER A 250 -0.12 -0.61 8.31
CA SER A 250 0.32 -1.42 9.45
C SER A 250 1.55 -2.27 9.12
N ARG A 251 2.05 -2.20 7.88
CA ARG A 251 3.13 -3.03 7.33
C ARG A 251 2.80 -4.52 7.25
N ASP A 252 1.52 -4.83 7.11
CA ASP A 252 1.10 -6.17 6.73
C ASP A 252 1.31 -6.34 5.23
N VAL A 253 1.87 -7.47 4.86
CA VAL A 253 2.08 -7.85 3.46
C VAL A 253 0.92 -8.71 3.00
N SER A 254 0.28 -8.30 1.92
CA SER A 254 -0.81 -9.04 1.30
C SER A 254 -0.41 -9.51 -0.10
N ILE A 255 -0.71 -10.77 -0.42
CA ILE A 255 -0.49 -11.36 -1.75
C ILE A 255 -1.82 -11.95 -2.18
N VAL A 256 -2.30 -11.54 -3.35
CA VAL A 256 -3.53 -12.08 -3.93
C VAL A 256 -3.14 -13.10 -4.97
N ILE A 257 -3.49 -14.35 -4.72
CA ILE A 257 -3.19 -15.49 -5.58
C ILE A 257 -4.49 -15.98 -6.21
N ASN A 258 -4.44 -16.21 -7.51
CA ASN A 258 -5.50 -16.87 -8.25
C ASN A 258 -5.02 -18.24 -8.70
N GLU A 259 -5.76 -19.27 -8.29
CA GLU A 259 -5.58 -20.65 -8.70
C GLU A 259 -6.83 -21.11 -9.43
N GLY A 260 -6.68 -21.82 -10.54
CA GLY A 260 -7.79 -22.40 -11.28
C GLY A 260 -7.43 -23.79 -11.80
N TRP A 261 -8.40 -24.68 -11.90
CA TRP A 261 -8.20 -25.99 -12.52
C TRP A 261 -9.52 -26.58 -13.03
N ARG A 262 -9.43 -27.58 -13.91
CA ARG A 262 -10.59 -28.30 -14.40
C ARG A 262 -10.88 -29.54 -13.54
N ASP A 263 -12.09 -29.63 -13.01
CA ASP A 263 -12.56 -30.86 -12.36
C ASP A 263 -12.75 -31.96 -13.41
N ARG A 264 -11.91 -33.00 -13.35
CA ARG A 264 -11.96 -34.16 -14.26
C ARG A 264 -13.31 -34.87 -14.27
N LYS A 265 -14.03 -34.90 -13.15
CA LYS A 265 -15.31 -35.63 -13.00
C LYS A 265 -16.49 -34.80 -13.48
N LYS A 266 -16.46 -33.49 -13.26
CA LYS A 266 -17.55 -32.57 -13.62
C LYS A 266 -17.37 -31.88 -14.98
N LYS A 267 -16.17 -31.92 -15.58
CA LYS A 267 -15.81 -31.24 -16.85
C LYS A 267 -16.03 -29.71 -16.81
N GLU A 268 -16.04 -29.10 -15.64
CA GLU A 268 -16.18 -27.66 -15.43
C GLU A 268 -14.85 -27.05 -14.96
N LYS A 269 -14.60 -25.79 -15.31
CA LYS A 269 -13.44 -25.03 -14.80
C LYS A 269 -13.85 -24.44 -13.44
N ILE A 270 -13.07 -24.72 -12.41
CA ILE A 270 -13.22 -24.18 -11.05
C ILE A 270 -12.24 -23.03 -10.90
#